data_AF-A0A3M1CID2-F1
#
_entry.id   AF-A0A3M1CID2-F1
#
_cell.length_a   1.000
_cell.length_b   1.000
_cell.length_c   1.000
_cell.angle_alpha   90.00
_cell.angle_beta   90.00
_cell.angle_gamma   90.00
#
_symmetry.space_group_name_H-M   'P 1'
#
loop_
_entity.id
_entity.type
_entity.pdbx_description
1 polymer ?
#
loop_
_entity_poly.entity_id
_entity_poly.type
_entity_poly.pdbx_seq_one_letter_code
_entity_poly.pdbx_strand_id
1 'polypeptide(L)'
;MRKVLIASVLLIFAAPLSVASKGELELLDSFVGAKKCGQCHGSQYEKWKEGPHSKANAQLPPQNRKDPRCIRCHGADDPLKGGVQCESCHGPGKIYARRYVMRDETLSRLVGLEEVDLSK
;
A
#
# COMPACT_ATOMS: atom_id res chain seq x y z
N MET A 1 -55.13 -27.91 20.29
CA MET A 1 -54.17 -26.91 20.83
C MET A 1 -52.84 -27.59 21.11
N ARG A 2 -51.80 -27.32 20.30
CA ARG A 2 -50.39 -27.47 20.69
C ARG A 2 -49.53 -26.72 19.67
N LYS A 3 -49.24 -25.46 19.99
CA LYS A 3 -48.30 -24.61 19.25
C LYS A 3 -46.91 -25.17 19.47
N VAL A 4 -46.32 -25.83 18.47
CA VAL A 4 -44.89 -26.13 18.48
C VAL A 4 -44.20 -24.96 17.79
N LEU A 5 -43.77 -24.01 18.62
CA LEU A 5 -42.82 -22.98 18.26
C LEU A 5 -41.49 -23.67 17.92
N ILE A 6 -41.22 -23.91 16.64
CA ILE A 6 -39.86 -24.24 16.20
C ILE A 6 -39.10 -22.92 16.16
N ALA A 7 -38.50 -22.63 17.31
CA ALA A 7 -37.59 -21.52 17.53
C ALA A 7 -36.46 -21.57 16.49
N SER A 8 -36.31 -20.46 15.78
CA SER A 8 -35.02 -19.81 15.58
C SER A 8 -33.84 -20.74 15.33
N VAL A 9 -33.78 -21.38 14.16
CA VAL A 9 -32.49 -21.78 13.56
C VAL A 9 -31.99 -20.60 12.74
N LEU A 10 -31.81 -19.45 13.39
CA LEU A 10 -30.86 -18.43 12.96
C LEU A 10 -29.48 -18.97 13.35
N LEU A 11 -29.02 -19.96 12.58
CA LEU A 11 -27.63 -20.39 12.61
C LEU A 11 -26.81 -19.18 12.20
N ILE A 12 -26.19 -18.61 13.23
CA ILE A 12 -25.12 -17.64 13.20
C ILE A 12 -24.16 -18.09 12.09
N PHE A 13 -24.25 -17.45 10.92
CA PHE A 13 -23.16 -17.46 9.94
C PHE A 13 -22.02 -16.71 10.62
N ALA A 14 -21.22 -17.43 11.41
CA ALA A 14 -19.93 -16.97 11.88
C ALA A 14 -19.02 -16.89 10.65
N ALA A 15 -19.19 -15.82 9.87
CA ALA A 15 -18.17 -15.40 8.93
C ALA A 15 -16.87 -15.27 9.74
N PRO A 16 -15.75 -15.86 9.31
CA PRO A 16 -14.49 -15.61 9.96
C PRO A 16 -14.21 -14.13 9.74
N LEU A 17 -14.41 -13.34 10.80
CA LEU A 17 -13.98 -11.96 10.84
C LEU A 17 -12.45 -12.05 10.85
N SER A 18 -11.84 -11.98 9.67
CA SER A 18 -10.39 -11.84 9.54
C SER A 18 -10.00 -10.57 10.26
N VAL A 19 -9.64 -10.69 11.54
CA VAL A 19 -9.05 -9.61 12.32
C VAL A 19 -7.69 -9.37 11.67
N ALA A 20 -7.60 -8.33 10.84
CA ALA A 20 -6.32 -7.84 10.35
C ALA A 20 -5.41 -7.63 11.56
N SER A 21 -4.20 -8.19 11.51
CA SER A 21 -3.28 -8.09 12.64
C SER A 21 -2.89 -6.62 12.87
N LYS A 22 -2.69 -6.24 14.13
CA LYS A 22 -2.23 -4.88 14.48
C LYS A 22 -0.97 -4.49 13.70
N GLY A 23 -0.06 -5.44 13.46
CA GLY A 23 1.17 -5.20 12.70
C GLY A 23 0.94 -4.92 11.22
N GLU A 24 -0.08 -5.52 10.60
CA GLU A 24 -0.41 -5.25 9.19
C GLU A 24 -1.01 -3.85 9.01
N LEU A 25 -1.83 -3.42 9.97
CA LEU A 25 -2.37 -2.06 9.99
C LEU A 25 -1.28 -1.00 10.22
N GLU A 26 -0.33 -1.27 11.12
CA GLU A 26 0.81 -0.38 11.41
C GLU A 26 1.77 -0.28 10.21
N LEU A 27 1.97 -1.38 9.48
CA LEU A 27 2.76 -1.38 8.26
C LEU A 27 2.11 -0.51 7.18
N LEU A 28 0.81 -0.69 6.91
CA LEU A 28 0.06 0.13 5.93
C LEU A 28 0.10 1.63 6.29
N ASP A 29 -0.02 1.97 7.58
CA ASP A 29 0.06 3.34 8.09
C ASP A 29 1.49 3.94 8.03
N SER A 30 2.48 3.15 7.62
CA SER A 30 3.86 3.61 7.39
C SER A 30 4.10 4.17 5.98
N PHE A 31 3.12 4.01 5.07
CA PHE A 31 3.20 4.49 3.70
C PHE A 31 2.39 5.78 3.48
N VAL A 32 2.93 6.71 2.69
CA VAL A 32 2.32 8.03 2.42
C VAL A 32 1.80 8.19 1.00
N GLY A 33 2.24 7.35 0.07
CA GLY A 33 1.90 7.36 -1.35
C GLY A 33 2.70 8.39 -2.17
N ALA A 34 2.90 8.10 -3.46
CA ALA A 34 3.75 8.88 -4.37
C ALA A 34 3.34 10.37 -4.48
N LYS A 35 2.04 10.67 -4.35
CA LYS A 35 1.54 12.06 -4.38
C LYS A 35 2.17 12.92 -3.29
N LYS A 36 2.47 12.35 -2.11
CA LYS A 36 3.13 13.08 -1.02
C LYS A 36 4.56 13.46 -1.42
N CYS A 37 5.29 12.52 -2.03
CA CYS A 37 6.64 12.72 -2.53
C CYS A 37 6.69 13.80 -3.62
N GLY A 38 5.73 13.78 -4.55
CA GLY A 38 5.61 14.74 -5.65
C GLY A 38 5.37 16.21 -5.22
N GLN A 39 5.00 16.47 -3.97
CA GLN A 39 4.88 17.83 -3.44
C GLN A 39 6.24 18.56 -3.39
N CYS A 40 7.34 17.82 -3.34
CA CYS A 40 8.71 18.36 -3.35
C CYS A 40 9.57 17.77 -4.47
N HIS A 41 9.35 16.51 -4.86
CA HIS A 41 10.05 15.80 -5.94
C HIS A 41 9.24 15.80 -7.23
N GLY A 42 8.92 16.98 -7.76
CA GLY A 42 8.01 17.12 -8.90
C GLY A 42 8.51 16.44 -10.18
N SER A 43 9.80 16.60 -10.50
CA SER A 43 10.37 16.01 -11.73
C SER A 43 10.45 14.49 -11.67
N GLN A 44 10.78 13.91 -10.51
CA GLN A 44 10.78 12.46 -10.31
C GLN A 44 9.35 11.91 -10.33
N TYR A 45 8.41 12.62 -9.73
CA TYR A 45 7.00 12.22 -9.71
C TYR A 45 6.39 12.18 -11.11
N GLU A 46 6.61 13.19 -11.96
CA GLU A 46 6.08 13.15 -13.33
C GLU A 46 6.74 12.04 -14.17
N LYS A 47 8.05 11.82 -14.03
CA LYS A 47 8.74 10.68 -14.67
C LYS A 47 8.15 9.34 -14.22
N TRP A 48 7.94 9.15 -12.92
CA TRP A 48 7.31 7.95 -12.38
C TRP A 48 5.89 7.76 -12.92
N LYS A 49 5.08 8.83 -12.91
CA LYS A 49 3.69 8.83 -13.34
C LYS A 49 3.53 8.46 -14.81
N GLU A 50 4.47 8.84 -15.66
CA GLU A 50 4.51 8.43 -17.07
C GLU A 50 5.10 7.03 -17.28
N GLY A 51 5.87 6.51 -16.33
CA GLY A 51 6.56 5.24 -16.40
C GLY A 51 5.66 4.00 -16.27
N PRO A 52 6.23 2.80 -16.48
CA PRO A 52 5.50 1.54 -16.38
C PRO A 52 5.07 1.21 -14.95
N HIS A 53 5.86 1.60 -13.95
CA HIS A 53 5.58 1.29 -12.54
C HIS A 53 4.30 1.95 -12.02
N SER A 54 4.04 3.23 -12.32
CA SER A 54 2.76 3.87 -11.97
C SER A 54 1.56 3.21 -12.66
N LYS A 55 1.78 2.61 -13.84
CA LYS A 55 0.75 1.98 -14.69
C LYS A 55 0.61 0.47 -14.47
N ALA A 56 1.43 -0.14 -13.59
CA ALA A 56 1.57 -1.59 -13.49
C ALA A 56 0.24 -2.31 -13.18
N ASN A 57 -0.60 -1.77 -12.30
CA ASN A 57 -1.90 -2.37 -11.97
C ASN A 57 -2.88 -2.31 -13.15
N ALA A 58 -2.85 -1.22 -13.93
CA ALA A 58 -3.73 -1.04 -15.07
C ALA A 58 -3.47 -2.06 -16.19
N GLN A 59 -2.25 -2.61 -16.26
CA GLN A 59 -1.87 -3.68 -17.19
C GLN A 59 -2.48 -5.05 -16.81
N LEU A 60 -2.98 -5.22 -15.59
CA LEU A 60 -3.65 -6.45 -15.19
C LEU A 60 -5.09 -6.49 -15.75
N PRO A 61 -5.59 -7.69 -16.13
CA PRO A 61 -7.00 -7.91 -16.37
C PRO A 61 -7.84 -7.43 -15.16
N PRO A 62 -9.03 -6.83 -15.36
CA PRO A 62 -9.82 -6.25 -14.27
C PRO A 62 -10.03 -7.20 -13.08
N GLN A 63 -10.24 -8.49 -13.33
CA GLN A 63 -10.43 -9.52 -12.32
C GLN A 63 -9.19 -9.77 -11.44
N ASN A 64 -7.99 -9.43 -11.93
CA ASN A 64 -6.72 -9.65 -11.23
C ASN A 64 -6.24 -8.41 -10.47
N ARG A 65 -6.84 -7.23 -10.69
CA ARG A 65 -6.36 -5.96 -10.10
C ARG A 65 -6.45 -5.88 -8.58
N LYS A 66 -7.20 -6.78 -7.96
CA LYS A 66 -7.35 -6.92 -6.50
C LYS A 66 -6.81 -8.24 -5.97
N ASP A 67 -6.30 -9.12 -6.84
CA ASP A 67 -5.79 -10.42 -6.44
C ASP A 67 -4.43 -10.25 -5.76
N PRO A 68 -4.27 -10.63 -4.46
CA PRO A 68 -3.01 -10.51 -3.71
C PRO A 68 -1.80 -11.10 -4.45
N ARG A 69 -2.00 -12.16 -5.22
CA ARG A 69 -0.94 -12.83 -6.00
C ARG A 69 -0.37 -11.94 -7.10
N CYS A 70 -1.20 -11.05 -7.65
CA CYS A 70 -0.82 -10.12 -8.70
C CYS A 70 -0.38 -8.78 -8.12
N ILE A 71 -1.12 -8.26 -7.14
CA ILE A 71 -0.84 -6.93 -6.57
C ILE A 71 0.43 -6.90 -5.72
N ARG A 72 1.00 -8.04 -5.33
CA ARG A 72 2.34 -8.10 -4.71
C ARG A 72 3.43 -7.44 -5.57
N CYS A 73 3.27 -7.46 -6.90
CA CYS A 73 4.24 -6.84 -7.83
C CYS A 73 3.63 -5.72 -8.66
N HIS A 74 2.32 -5.77 -8.93
CA HIS A 74 1.63 -4.78 -9.78
C HIS A 74 0.84 -3.73 -8.98
N GLY A 75 0.70 -3.94 -7.68
CA GLY A 75 0.21 -2.96 -6.71
C GLY A 75 1.34 -2.58 -5.77
N ALA A 76 1.16 -1.47 -5.07
CA ALA A 76 2.13 -0.99 -4.11
C ALA A 76 1.84 -1.51 -2.71
N ASP A 77 2.65 -1.00 -1.79
CA ASP A 77 2.51 -1.10 -0.35
C ASP A 77 1.13 -0.66 0.17
N ASP A 78 0.43 0.21 -0.57
CA ASP A 78 -0.99 0.48 -0.38
C ASP A 78 -1.81 -0.11 -1.56
N PRO A 79 -2.52 -1.23 -1.36
CA PRO A 79 -3.31 -1.87 -2.40
C PRO A 79 -4.46 -0.98 -2.92
N LEU A 80 -4.79 0.12 -2.22
CA LEU A 80 -5.81 1.09 -2.63
C LEU A 80 -5.27 2.14 -3.60
N LYS A 81 -3.94 2.32 -3.71
CA LYS A 81 -3.34 3.40 -4.51
C LYS A 81 -2.86 3.00 -5.91
N GLY A 82 -2.81 1.70 -6.22
CA GLY A 82 -2.54 1.16 -7.56
C GLY A 82 -1.13 1.46 -8.11
N GLY A 83 -0.59 0.53 -8.92
CA GLY A 83 0.76 0.62 -9.47
C GLY A 83 1.85 0.46 -8.41
N VAL A 84 3.10 0.36 -8.84
CA VAL A 84 4.30 0.35 -7.97
C VAL A 84 4.64 1.79 -7.60
N GLN A 85 4.66 2.11 -6.30
CA GLN A 85 4.83 3.48 -5.80
C GLN A 85 6.31 3.78 -5.51
N CYS A 86 6.63 5.02 -5.13
CA CYS A 86 8.00 5.41 -4.76
C CYS A 86 8.56 4.56 -3.62
N GLU A 87 7.71 4.28 -2.64
CA GLU A 87 8.07 3.62 -1.38
C GLU A 87 8.35 2.12 -1.56
N SER A 88 7.92 1.53 -2.68
CA SER A 88 8.25 0.15 -3.05
C SER A 88 9.72 -0.05 -3.41
N CYS A 89 10.49 1.04 -3.57
CA CYS A 89 11.94 1.02 -3.74
C CYS A 89 12.68 1.91 -2.73
N HIS A 90 12.02 2.92 -2.17
CA HIS A 90 12.63 3.89 -1.24
C HIS A 90 12.28 3.63 0.23
N GLY A 91 11.54 2.57 0.53
CA GLY A 91 11.07 2.24 1.87
C GLY A 91 9.81 3.01 2.30
N PRO A 92 9.26 2.76 3.50
CA PRO A 92 8.06 3.42 4.00
C PRO A 92 8.31 4.89 4.38
N GLY A 93 7.56 5.81 3.78
CA GLY A 93 7.85 7.25 3.83
C GLY A 93 7.30 8.04 5.00
N LYS A 94 6.54 7.44 5.93
CA LYS A 94 5.89 8.19 7.03
C LYS A 94 6.84 9.07 7.82
N ILE A 95 8.06 8.60 8.06
CA ILE A 95 9.06 9.33 8.86
C ILE A 95 9.83 10.31 7.97
N TYR A 96 10.44 9.83 6.88
CA TYR A 96 11.32 10.67 6.08
C TYR A 96 10.61 11.68 5.18
N ALA A 97 9.32 11.49 4.85
CA ALA A 97 8.56 12.45 4.03
C ALA A 97 8.27 13.78 4.76
N ARG A 98 8.61 13.88 6.06
CA ARG A 98 8.54 15.14 6.80
C ARG A 98 9.63 16.08 6.29
N ARG A 99 9.27 17.33 6.00
CA ARG A 99 10.18 18.32 5.40
C ARG A 99 11.52 18.46 6.13
N TYR A 100 11.53 18.48 7.46
CA TYR A 100 12.76 18.64 8.23
C TYR A 100 13.65 17.39 8.18
N VAL A 101 13.07 16.21 7.96
CA VAL A 101 13.80 14.95 7.80
C VAL A 101 14.38 14.83 6.40
N MET A 102 13.56 15.06 5.36
CA MET A 102 14.01 14.94 3.96
C MET A 102 15.10 15.95 3.58
N ARG A 103 15.20 17.07 4.29
CA ARG A 103 16.25 18.08 4.07
C ARG A 103 17.59 17.69 4.68
N ASP A 104 17.63 16.65 5.50
CA ASP A 104 18.84 16.07 6.07
C ASP A 104 19.05 14.68 5.46
N GLU A 105 20.05 14.57 4.59
CA GLU A 105 20.39 13.34 3.86
C GLU A 105 20.76 12.21 4.82
N THR A 106 21.50 12.51 5.88
CA THR A 106 21.93 11.49 6.85
C THR A 106 20.74 11.01 7.66
N LEU A 107 19.90 11.95 8.13
CA LEU A 107 18.73 11.61 8.93
C LEU A 107 17.69 10.85 8.10
N SER A 108 17.43 11.26 6.86
CA SER A 108 16.47 10.57 5.98
C SER A 108 16.86 9.11 5.73
N ARG A 109 18.14 8.84 5.44
CA ARG A 109 18.65 7.46 5.32
C ARG A 109 18.56 6.69 6.63
N LEU A 110 18.96 7.31 7.75
CA LEU A 110 18.95 6.68 9.08
C LEU A 110 17.54 6.23 9.49
N VAL A 111 16.50 6.95 9.06
CA VAL A 111 15.11 6.65 9.42
C VAL A 111 14.34 5.92 8.31
N GLY A 112 15.04 5.33 7.34
CA GLY A 112 14.48 4.33 6.43
C GLY A 112 14.33 4.76 4.97
N LEU A 113 14.90 5.89 4.53
CA LEU A 113 15.02 6.17 3.10
C LEU A 113 16.07 5.23 2.48
N GLU A 114 15.63 4.37 1.58
CA GLU A 114 16.51 3.44 0.87
C GLU A 114 17.07 4.06 -0.42
N GLU A 115 18.36 3.82 -0.65
CA GLU A 115 19.00 4.15 -1.92
C GLU A 115 18.79 3.03 -2.93
N VAL A 116 18.26 3.39 -4.09
CA VAL A 116 18.09 2.45 -5.19
C VAL A 116 19.34 2.51 -6.06
N ASP A 117 20.14 1.45 -6.03
CA ASP A 117 21.26 1.27 -6.95
C ASP A 117 20.72 0.97 -8.36
N LEU A 118 20.71 1.99 -9.22
CA LEU A 118 20.28 1.89 -10.62
C LEU A 118 21.41 1.43 -11.56
N SER A 119 22.59 1.10 -11.03
CA SER A 119 23.77 0.67 -11.82
C SER A 119 23.89 -0.84 -11.98
N LYS A 120 22.96 -1.61 -11.39
CA LYS A 120 22.80 -3.05 -11.55
C LYS A 120 21.49 -3.36 -12.25
#